data_AF-A0A543CCS1-F1
#
_entry.id   AF-A0A543CCS1-F1
#
_cell.length_a   1.000
_cell.length_b   1.000
_cell.length_c   1.000
_cell.angle_alpha   90.00
_cell.angle_beta   90.00
_cell.angle_gamma   90.00
#
_symmetry.space_group_name_H-M   'P 1'
#
loop_
_entity.id
_entity.type
_entity.pdbx_description
1 polymer ?
#
loop_
_entity_poly.entity_id
_entity_poly.type
_entity_poly.pdbx_seq_one_letter_code
_entity_poly.pdbx_strand_id
1 'polypeptide(L)'
;MITTFRAAVAVVLLAGFYVLVAAFTAGVAVFDYYAVRYGHAGGFKVAAFATLGVFAMLRGVFVVGRRKDGDQPGVPVTPRDEPELWRTVTELAARVQTRVPDEIRLVPEVNAAVSEDTRLLGLIPGKRHMYVGIPLMLTLSADELRAVLCHELGHYSGAHTRLGGITYRGRTALIRTIDRLRQHAVIRAVFLLYAKLYLRVSQAVSRRQELEADAAAVTIAGRRPMGDALRKVRASAAAWDFYLNTHMQMIGPAKARPADLFAGFYTLFHEPSMGSELAKVVNSPEERSPYDSHPSLAERLAAIERLPEPSVRPDPRPALALLADPQRAALHTQASMLTAEALRLPTLDWPQIVERGLWSASNSEAMKDVFNAAGHLADTGRPTVDTILRVLAGGGAGDLGARLRMMNWRGDDTPELVARVVARAFEGLIIQAGRARYVFSWSELAKLRDRDGAEVDLAPLVRSAVDDPRQVNALHDGLMRWGITPASVPGAAPLPG
;
A
#
# COMPACT_ATOMS: atom_id res chain seq x y z
N MET A 1 -32.10 -2.21 21.82
CA MET A 1 -32.36 -0.85 22.37
C MET A 1 -31.09 0.00 22.48
N ILE A 2 -30.00 -0.46 23.10
CA ILE A 2 -28.75 0.32 23.26
C ILE A 2 -28.07 0.67 21.92
N THR A 3 -28.02 -0.25 20.96
CA THR A 3 -27.42 -0.03 19.62
C THR A 3 -28.21 0.96 18.79
N THR A 4 -29.53 0.86 18.76
CA THR A 4 -30.42 1.82 18.08
C THR A 4 -30.29 3.22 18.68
N PHE A 5 -30.20 3.33 20.01
CA PHE A 5 -29.95 4.59 20.70
C PHE A 5 -28.58 5.18 20.32
N ARG A 6 -27.52 4.37 20.30
CA ARG A 6 -26.18 4.82 19.86
C ARG A 6 -26.15 5.22 18.38
N ALA A 7 -26.87 4.52 17.50
CA ALA A 7 -27.01 4.89 16.10
C ALA A 7 -27.76 6.23 15.96
N ALA A 8 -28.82 6.45 16.74
CA ALA A 8 -29.51 7.74 16.80
C ALA A 8 -28.59 8.86 17.31
N VAL A 9 -27.81 8.61 18.37
CA VAL A 9 -26.81 9.57 18.88
C VAL A 9 -25.74 9.85 17.82
N ALA A 10 -25.27 8.84 17.08
CA ALA A 10 -24.33 9.03 15.99
C ALA A 10 -24.93 9.91 14.87
N VAL A 11 -26.20 9.72 14.50
CA VAL A 11 -26.89 10.61 13.55
C VAL A 11 -27.04 12.03 14.10
N VAL A 12 -27.35 12.20 15.38
CA VAL A 12 -27.38 13.52 16.05
C VAL A 12 -26.01 14.17 16.05
N LEU A 13 -24.93 13.42 16.32
CA LEU A 13 -23.56 13.93 16.20
C LEU A 13 -23.19 14.26 14.76
N LEU A 14 -23.73 13.56 13.75
CA LEU A 14 -23.55 13.96 12.37
C LEU A 14 -24.21 15.32 12.09
N ALA A 15 -25.40 15.57 12.63
CA ALA A 15 -26.03 16.89 12.58
C ALA A 15 -25.25 17.94 13.38
N GLY A 16 -24.73 17.59 14.55
CA GLY A 16 -23.90 18.44 15.40
C GLY A 16 -22.60 18.88 14.72
N PHE A 17 -22.10 18.11 13.75
CA PHE A 17 -20.96 18.52 12.92
C PHE A 17 -21.25 19.80 12.15
N TYR A 18 -22.45 19.94 11.58
CA TYR A 18 -22.85 21.17 10.89
C TYR A 18 -22.99 22.34 11.85
N VAL A 19 -23.47 22.09 13.06
CA VAL A 19 -23.51 23.11 14.12
C VAL A 19 -22.10 23.56 14.49
N LEU A 20 -21.15 22.64 14.60
CA LEU A 20 -19.75 22.97 14.85
C LEU A 20 -19.14 23.79 13.70
N VAL A 21 -19.38 23.40 12.44
CA VAL A 21 -18.94 24.17 11.26
C VAL A 21 -19.52 25.59 11.28
N ALA A 22 -20.81 25.72 11.58
CA ALA A 22 -21.49 27.01 11.68
C ALA A 22 -20.95 27.87 12.83
N ALA A 23 -20.75 27.28 14.01
CA ALA A 23 -20.17 27.95 15.17
C ALA A 23 -18.73 28.41 14.91
N PHE A 24 -17.91 27.58 14.27
CA PHE A 24 -16.54 27.95 13.87
C PHE A 24 -16.55 29.10 12.86
N THR A 25 -17.42 29.02 11.85
CA THR A 25 -17.59 30.07 10.83
C THR A 25 -18.02 31.39 11.47
N ALA A 26 -18.98 31.35 12.39
CA ALA A 26 -19.42 32.53 13.15
C ALA A 26 -18.29 33.08 14.03
N GLY A 27 -17.52 32.22 14.71
CA GLY A 27 -16.38 32.61 15.52
C GLY A 27 -15.30 33.35 14.71
N VAL A 28 -14.99 32.86 13.50
CA VAL A 28 -14.07 33.55 12.58
C VAL A 28 -14.66 34.87 12.10
N ALA A 29 -15.94 34.94 11.75
CA ALA A 29 -16.57 36.19 11.34
C ALA A 29 -16.52 37.27 12.46
N VAL A 30 -16.76 36.85 13.72
CA VAL A 30 -16.61 37.72 14.88
C VAL A 30 -15.15 38.15 15.06
N PHE A 31 -14.21 37.23 14.97
CA PHE A 31 -12.78 37.53 15.04
C PHE A 31 -12.35 38.54 13.95
N ASP A 32 -12.77 38.32 12.71
CA ASP A 32 -12.48 39.20 11.57
C ASP A 32 -13.05 40.60 11.78
N TYR A 33 -14.28 40.71 12.31
CA TYR A 33 -14.88 42.01 12.68
C TYR A 33 -14.00 42.76 13.68
N TYR A 34 -13.55 42.11 14.76
CA TYR A 34 -12.67 42.73 15.76
C TYR A 34 -11.27 43.03 15.19
N ALA A 35 -10.70 42.14 14.38
CA ALA A 35 -9.41 42.32 13.75
C ALA A 35 -9.39 43.55 12.83
N VAL A 36 -10.43 43.74 12.02
CA VAL A 36 -10.57 44.93 11.15
C VAL A 36 -10.85 46.19 11.98
N ARG A 37 -11.71 46.10 13.00
CA ARG A 37 -12.12 47.28 13.79
C ARG A 37 -10.97 47.88 14.62
N TYR A 38 -10.07 47.05 15.14
CA TYR A 38 -9.02 47.46 16.09
C TYR A 38 -7.58 47.26 15.56
N GLY A 39 -7.37 46.44 14.52
CA GLY A 39 -6.04 45.97 14.11
C GLY A 39 -5.26 46.82 13.10
N HIS A 40 -5.70 48.04 12.78
CA HIS A 40 -5.07 48.92 11.78
C HIS A 40 -4.82 48.18 10.44
N ALA A 41 -3.84 48.59 9.62
CA ALA A 41 -3.61 47.97 8.30
C ALA A 41 -3.23 46.46 8.34
N GLY A 42 -2.76 45.95 9.49
CA GLY A 42 -2.45 44.54 9.68
C GLY A 42 -3.70 43.66 9.89
N GLY A 43 -4.74 44.22 10.53
CA GLY A 43 -5.99 43.51 10.84
C GLY A 43 -6.73 43.01 9.60
N PHE A 44 -6.71 43.77 8.51
CA PHE A 44 -7.32 43.37 7.24
C PHE A 44 -6.63 42.15 6.62
N LYS A 45 -5.29 42.08 6.68
CA LYS A 45 -4.52 40.93 6.15
C LYS A 45 -4.82 39.66 6.95
N VAL A 46 -4.91 39.78 8.26
CA VAL A 46 -5.24 38.66 9.16
C VAL A 46 -6.66 38.17 8.91
N ALA A 47 -7.64 39.09 8.79
CA ALA A 47 -9.03 38.74 8.50
C ALA A 47 -9.19 38.08 7.12
N ALA A 48 -8.52 38.59 6.09
CA ALA A 48 -8.55 37.99 4.76
C ALA A 48 -8.02 36.54 4.75
N PHE A 49 -6.95 36.28 5.51
CA PHE A 49 -6.39 34.93 5.63
C PHE A 49 -7.32 33.97 6.40
N ALA A 50 -7.94 34.45 7.49
CA ALA A 50 -8.89 33.67 8.28
C ALA A 50 -10.18 33.34 7.50
N THR A 51 -10.75 34.33 6.81
CA THR A 51 -11.89 34.14 5.89
C THR A 51 -11.55 33.15 4.76
N LEU A 52 -10.36 33.22 4.17
CA LEU A 52 -9.93 32.26 3.15
C LEU A 52 -9.85 30.83 3.71
N GLY A 53 -9.40 30.68 4.95
CA GLY A 53 -9.40 29.40 5.67
C GLY A 53 -10.80 28.83 5.88
N VAL A 54 -11.77 29.66 6.27
CA VAL A 54 -13.19 29.27 6.39
C VAL A 54 -13.79 28.91 5.04
N PHE A 55 -13.52 29.70 4.00
CA PHE A 55 -13.98 29.38 2.65
C PHE A 55 -13.43 28.04 2.15
N ALA A 56 -12.14 27.78 2.36
CA ALA A 56 -11.50 26.49 2.06
C ALA A 56 -12.13 25.34 2.86
N MET A 57 -12.44 25.55 4.15
CA MET A 57 -13.12 24.59 5.01
C MET A 57 -14.56 24.30 4.52
N LEU A 58 -15.36 25.34 4.25
CA LEU A 58 -16.73 25.21 3.77
C LEU A 58 -16.76 24.50 2.41
N ARG A 59 -15.86 24.88 1.49
CA ARG A 59 -15.66 24.15 0.24
C ARG A 59 -15.30 22.68 0.53
N GLY A 60 -14.40 22.45 1.48
CA GLY A 60 -13.98 21.12 1.92
C GLY A 60 -15.13 20.25 2.40
N VAL A 61 -16.08 20.80 3.18
CA VAL A 61 -17.26 20.13 3.78
C VAL A 61 -18.44 19.99 2.81
N PHE A 62 -18.71 20.99 1.98
CA PHE A 62 -19.89 21.00 1.08
C PHE A 62 -19.59 20.44 -0.32
N VAL A 63 -18.32 20.34 -0.72
CA VAL A 63 -17.87 19.61 -1.93
C VAL A 63 -17.44 18.17 -1.58
N VAL A 64 -17.70 17.72 -0.34
CA VAL A 64 -17.63 16.29 0.01
C VAL A 64 -18.65 15.53 -0.83
N GLY A 65 -18.17 14.61 -1.66
CA GLY A 65 -19.02 13.68 -2.40
C GLY A 65 -19.01 13.83 -3.91
N ARG A 66 -18.38 14.88 -4.48
CA ARG A 66 -18.14 14.93 -5.93
C ARG A 66 -16.70 14.52 -6.22
N ARG A 67 -16.45 13.24 -6.44
CA ARG A 67 -15.34 12.83 -7.31
C ARG A 67 -15.73 13.21 -8.73
N LYS A 68 -14.84 13.81 -9.51
CA LYS A 68 -15.07 13.89 -10.96
C LYS A 68 -15.04 12.45 -11.49
N ASP A 69 -15.86 12.10 -12.47
CA ASP A 69 -15.93 10.73 -13.01
C ASP A 69 -14.56 10.19 -13.49
N GLY A 70 -13.59 11.07 -13.78
CA GLY A 70 -12.19 10.72 -14.11
C GLY A 70 -11.25 10.46 -12.93
N ASP A 71 -11.65 10.72 -11.68
CA ASP A 71 -10.80 10.52 -10.47
C ASP A 71 -11.03 9.13 -9.83
N GLN A 72 -11.90 8.30 -10.40
CA GLN A 72 -12.20 7.00 -9.80
C GLN A 72 -11.14 5.96 -10.19
N PRO A 73 -10.65 5.15 -9.24
CA PRO A 73 -9.60 4.16 -9.50
C PRO A 73 -10.16 2.96 -10.26
N GLY A 74 -9.34 2.41 -11.16
CA GLY A 74 -9.65 1.21 -11.94
C GLY A 74 -10.45 1.44 -13.22
N VAL A 75 -10.95 0.34 -13.79
CA VAL A 75 -11.63 0.27 -15.09
C VAL A 75 -13.12 -0.04 -14.88
N PRO A 76 -14.04 0.83 -15.32
CA PRO A 76 -15.47 0.53 -15.23
C PRO A 76 -15.84 -0.60 -16.20
N VAL A 77 -16.71 -1.50 -15.77
CA VAL A 77 -17.23 -2.60 -16.57
C VAL A 77 -18.75 -2.54 -16.66
N THR A 78 -19.30 -2.76 -17.85
CA THR A 78 -20.76 -2.79 -18.06
C THR A 78 -21.34 -4.20 -17.90
N PRO A 79 -22.67 -4.35 -17.76
CA PRO A 79 -23.31 -5.66 -17.78
C PRO A 79 -23.07 -6.48 -19.06
N ARG A 80 -22.66 -5.82 -20.17
CA ARG A 80 -22.29 -6.50 -21.41
C ARG A 80 -20.85 -7.00 -21.37
N ASP A 81 -19.96 -6.26 -20.73
CA ASP A 81 -18.54 -6.64 -20.61
C ASP A 81 -18.40 -7.81 -19.63
N GLU A 82 -19.05 -7.73 -18.46
CA GLU A 82 -18.89 -8.69 -17.36
C GLU A 82 -20.25 -9.21 -16.81
N PRO A 83 -21.02 -9.99 -17.61
CA PRO A 83 -22.40 -10.36 -17.27
C PRO A 83 -22.53 -11.21 -16.00
N GLU A 84 -21.62 -12.15 -15.75
CA GLU A 84 -21.68 -13.04 -14.57
C GLU A 84 -21.39 -12.29 -13.27
N LEU A 85 -20.42 -11.37 -13.29
CA LEU A 85 -20.13 -10.47 -12.18
C LEU A 85 -21.33 -9.57 -11.86
N TRP A 86 -21.92 -8.91 -12.87
CA TRP A 86 -23.08 -8.04 -12.69
C TRP A 86 -24.31 -8.81 -12.18
N ARG A 87 -24.56 -10.01 -12.71
CA ARG A 87 -25.63 -10.90 -12.22
C ARG A 87 -25.41 -11.24 -10.75
N THR A 88 -24.17 -11.62 -10.39
CA THR A 88 -23.80 -11.96 -9.02
C THR A 88 -24.04 -10.78 -8.08
N VAL A 89 -23.50 -9.59 -8.39
CA VAL A 89 -23.69 -8.39 -7.55
C VAL A 89 -25.17 -8.01 -7.41
N THR A 90 -25.96 -8.13 -8.48
CA THR A 90 -27.40 -7.84 -8.46
C THR A 90 -28.16 -8.82 -7.57
N GLU A 91 -27.85 -10.12 -7.68
CA GLU A 91 -28.42 -11.17 -6.82
C GLU A 91 -28.10 -10.91 -5.34
N LEU A 92 -26.83 -10.62 -5.02
CA LEU A 92 -26.38 -10.34 -3.67
C LEU A 92 -27.05 -9.09 -3.09
N ALA A 93 -27.12 -8.00 -3.87
CA ALA A 93 -27.75 -6.76 -3.45
C ALA A 93 -29.24 -6.96 -3.11
N ALA A 94 -29.96 -7.77 -3.90
CA ALA A 94 -31.34 -8.14 -3.60
C ALA A 94 -31.45 -8.96 -2.30
N ARG A 95 -30.56 -9.93 -2.09
CA ARG A 95 -30.56 -10.78 -0.88
C ARG A 95 -30.30 -9.99 0.39
N VAL A 96 -29.39 -9.02 0.36
CA VAL A 96 -29.13 -8.12 1.50
C VAL A 96 -30.02 -6.88 1.51
N GLN A 97 -31.05 -6.81 0.66
CA GLN A 97 -32.01 -5.71 0.59
C GLN A 97 -31.35 -4.32 0.50
N THR A 98 -30.39 -4.18 -0.41
CA THR A 98 -29.76 -2.90 -0.74
C THR A 98 -29.89 -2.59 -2.23
N ARG A 99 -29.68 -1.32 -2.58
CA ARG A 99 -29.68 -0.87 -3.97
C ARG A 99 -28.49 -1.47 -4.73
N VAL A 100 -28.72 -1.94 -5.95
CA VAL A 100 -27.65 -2.38 -6.84
C VAL A 100 -26.67 -1.20 -7.07
N PRO A 101 -25.34 -1.42 -7.05
CA PRO A 101 -24.38 -0.41 -7.46
C PRO A 101 -24.68 0.12 -8.87
N ASP A 102 -24.51 1.43 -9.08
CA ASP A 102 -24.73 2.06 -10.39
C ASP A 102 -23.55 1.78 -11.34
N GLU A 103 -22.39 1.44 -10.80
CA GLU A 103 -21.17 1.12 -11.55
C GLU A 103 -20.35 0.07 -10.80
N ILE A 104 -19.76 -0.88 -11.54
CA ILE A 104 -18.75 -1.83 -11.05
C ILE A 104 -17.42 -1.48 -11.72
N ARG A 105 -16.34 -1.43 -10.93
CA ARG A 105 -14.99 -1.12 -11.40
C ARG A 105 -14.02 -2.20 -10.97
N LEU A 106 -13.21 -2.66 -11.91
CA LEU A 106 -12.09 -3.55 -11.65
C LEU A 106 -10.87 -2.72 -11.26
N VAL A 107 -10.25 -3.04 -10.13
CA VAL A 107 -9.17 -2.21 -9.54
C VAL A 107 -7.88 -3.01 -9.34
N PRO A 108 -6.70 -2.37 -9.40
CA PRO A 108 -5.41 -3.05 -9.28
C PRO A 108 -4.95 -3.29 -7.83
N GLU A 109 -5.82 -3.17 -6.84
CA GLU A 109 -5.51 -3.43 -5.42
C GLU A 109 -6.19 -4.70 -4.89
N VAL A 110 -5.67 -5.28 -3.81
CA VAL A 110 -6.40 -6.29 -3.02
C VAL A 110 -7.51 -5.59 -2.25
N ASN A 111 -8.65 -5.42 -2.93
CA ASN A 111 -9.78 -4.66 -2.40
C ASN A 111 -11.10 -5.22 -2.91
N ALA A 112 -12.12 -5.17 -2.06
CA ALA A 112 -13.51 -5.19 -2.47
C ALA A 112 -14.21 -4.16 -1.60
N ALA A 113 -14.87 -3.19 -2.22
CA ALA A 113 -15.49 -2.11 -1.46
C ALA A 113 -16.68 -1.54 -2.20
N VAL A 114 -17.67 -1.10 -1.44
CA VAL A 114 -18.76 -0.27 -1.95
C VAL A 114 -18.58 1.15 -1.46
N SER A 115 -18.58 2.11 -2.38
CA SER A 115 -18.58 3.54 -2.06
C SER A 115 -19.81 4.22 -2.63
N GLU A 116 -20.25 5.29 -1.96
CA GLU A 116 -21.38 6.09 -2.41
C GLU A 116 -21.01 7.58 -2.40
N ASP A 117 -21.33 8.27 -3.48
CA ASP A 117 -21.19 9.72 -3.67
C ASP A 117 -22.29 10.46 -2.92
N THR A 118 -22.22 10.36 -1.60
CA THR A 118 -23.23 10.96 -0.71
C THR A 118 -23.13 12.48 -0.67
N ARG A 119 -24.27 13.14 -0.50
CA ARG A 119 -24.34 14.57 -0.18
C ARG A 119 -24.69 14.75 1.30
N LEU A 120 -24.33 15.92 1.83
CA LEU A 120 -24.53 16.25 3.24
C LEU A 120 -23.96 15.17 4.18
N LEU A 121 -22.68 14.83 4.03
CA LEU A 121 -21.94 13.90 4.90
C LEU A 121 -22.65 12.55 5.11
N GLY A 122 -23.28 11.98 4.07
CA GLY A 122 -23.91 10.66 4.16
C GLY A 122 -25.43 10.67 4.39
N LEU A 123 -26.03 11.84 4.64
CA LEU A 123 -27.48 11.97 4.87
C LEU A 123 -28.29 11.75 3.59
N ILE A 124 -27.80 12.24 2.45
CA ILE A 124 -28.45 12.06 1.14
C ILE A 124 -27.65 11.03 0.33
N PRO A 125 -28.24 9.90 -0.08
CA PRO A 125 -27.58 8.90 -0.93
C PRO A 125 -27.30 9.46 -2.33
N GLY A 126 -26.37 8.85 -3.06
CA GLY A 126 -25.96 9.29 -4.39
C GLY A 126 -25.52 8.13 -5.27
N LYS A 127 -24.63 8.36 -6.26
CA LYS A 127 -24.16 7.29 -7.14
C LYS A 127 -23.31 6.28 -6.35
N ARG A 128 -23.54 5.00 -6.54
CA ARG A 128 -22.87 3.89 -5.84
C ARG A 128 -21.91 3.17 -6.77
N HIS A 129 -20.67 3.03 -6.31
CA HIS A 129 -19.60 2.37 -7.04
C HIS A 129 -19.16 1.15 -6.24
N MET A 130 -19.10 0.00 -6.91
CA MET A 130 -18.47 -1.19 -6.37
C MET A 130 -17.09 -1.35 -7.00
N TYR A 131 -16.08 -1.54 -6.17
CA TYR A 131 -14.73 -1.86 -6.61
C TYR A 131 -14.45 -3.32 -6.32
N VAL A 132 -13.91 -4.03 -7.31
CA VAL A 132 -13.51 -5.44 -7.19
C VAL A 132 -12.08 -5.57 -7.68
N GLY A 133 -11.19 -5.95 -6.78
CA GLY A 133 -9.77 -6.02 -7.04
C GLY A 133 -9.37 -7.28 -7.81
N ILE A 134 -8.69 -7.13 -8.94
CA ILE A 134 -8.14 -8.29 -9.67
C ILE A 134 -7.20 -9.12 -8.77
N PRO A 135 -6.27 -8.53 -8.00
CA PRO A 135 -5.46 -9.28 -7.03
C PRO A 135 -6.28 -10.09 -6.03
N LEU A 136 -7.45 -9.58 -5.59
CA LEU A 136 -8.31 -10.33 -4.68
C LEU A 136 -9.01 -11.50 -5.39
N MET A 137 -9.46 -11.32 -6.64
CA MET A 137 -10.07 -12.40 -7.42
C MET A 137 -9.09 -13.53 -7.77
N LEU A 138 -7.78 -13.24 -7.78
CA LEU A 138 -6.74 -14.25 -8.01
C LEU A 138 -6.56 -15.22 -6.85
N THR A 139 -6.97 -14.85 -5.64
CA THR A 139 -6.73 -15.64 -4.41
C THR A 139 -7.99 -16.30 -3.87
N LEU A 140 -9.17 -15.83 -4.29
CA LEU A 140 -10.47 -16.31 -3.83
C LEU A 140 -11.12 -17.30 -4.80
N SER A 141 -11.93 -18.20 -4.25
CA SER A 141 -12.96 -18.92 -5.01
C SER A 141 -14.18 -18.03 -5.27
N ALA A 142 -15.08 -18.45 -6.15
CA ALA A 142 -16.33 -17.76 -6.45
C ALA A 142 -17.21 -17.61 -5.21
N ASP A 143 -17.34 -18.65 -4.38
CA ASP A 143 -18.07 -18.56 -3.10
C ASP A 143 -17.44 -17.59 -2.10
N GLU A 144 -16.11 -17.61 -1.98
CA GLU A 144 -15.38 -16.70 -1.09
C GLU A 144 -15.55 -15.25 -1.55
N LEU A 145 -15.43 -14.99 -2.86
CA LEU A 145 -15.69 -13.66 -3.40
C LEU A 145 -17.15 -13.24 -3.18
N ARG A 146 -18.12 -14.13 -3.41
CA ARG A 146 -19.54 -13.85 -3.13
C ARG A 146 -19.77 -13.49 -1.67
N ALA A 147 -19.09 -14.16 -0.74
CA ALA A 147 -19.14 -13.83 0.68
C ALA A 147 -18.61 -12.41 0.96
N VAL A 148 -17.46 -12.05 0.39
CA VAL A 148 -16.89 -10.69 0.51
C VAL A 148 -17.81 -9.64 -0.11
N LEU A 149 -18.29 -9.84 -1.34
CA LEU A 149 -19.19 -8.89 -2.01
C LEU A 149 -20.51 -8.74 -1.23
N CYS A 150 -21.04 -9.83 -0.66
CA CYS A 150 -22.21 -9.79 0.21
C CYS A 150 -21.95 -8.95 1.47
N HIS A 151 -20.81 -9.15 2.12
CA HIS A 151 -20.41 -8.39 3.30
C HIS A 151 -20.36 -6.88 2.98
N GLU A 152 -19.68 -6.49 1.91
CA GLU A 152 -19.57 -5.09 1.47
C GLU A 152 -20.92 -4.45 1.16
N LEU A 153 -21.81 -5.19 0.47
CA LEU A 153 -23.18 -4.74 0.21
C LEU A 153 -24.02 -4.66 1.50
N GLY A 154 -23.73 -5.54 2.48
CA GLY A 154 -24.36 -5.62 3.78
C GLY A 154 -24.24 -4.34 4.60
N HIS A 155 -23.13 -3.60 4.50
CA HIS A 155 -22.97 -2.29 5.15
C HIS A 155 -24.02 -1.26 4.72
N TYR A 156 -24.57 -1.41 3.52
CA TYR A 156 -25.60 -0.54 2.95
C TYR A 156 -27.00 -1.15 3.03
N SER A 157 -27.16 -2.30 3.71
CA SER A 157 -28.44 -2.97 3.88
C SER A 157 -29.40 -2.17 4.76
N GLY A 158 -30.68 -2.15 4.36
CA GLY A 158 -31.77 -1.64 5.20
C GLY A 158 -32.34 -2.68 6.19
N ALA A 159 -31.94 -3.95 6.07
CA ALA A 159 -32.60 -5.09 6.72
C ALA A 159 -32.45 -5.10 8.25
N HIS A 160 -31.34 -4.56 8.76
CA HIS A 160 -31.07 -4.57 10.20
C HIS A 160 -31.41 -3.23 10.89
N THR A 161 -30.98 -2.08 10.34
CA THR A 161 -31.48 -0.74 10.72
C THR A 161 -31.13 0.32 9.65
N ARG A 162 -32.10 1.16 9.23
CA ARG A 162 -31.81 2.31 8.33
C ARG A 162 -30.79 3.30 8.91
N LEU A 163 -30.74 3.42 10.25
CA LEU A 163 -29.80 4.29 10.96
C LEU A 163 -28.35 3.76 10.90
N GLY A 164 -28.15 2.45 10.78
CA GLY A 164 -26.83 1.85 10.60
C GLY A 164 -26.18 2.29 9.29
N GLY A 165 -26.91 2.22 8.18
CA GLY A 165 -26.39 2.69 6.88
C GLY A 165 -26.04 4.18 6.86
N ILE A 166 -26.80 5.03 7.58
CA ILE A 166 -26.47 6.46 7.74
C ILE A 166 -25.20 6.63 8.59
N THR A 167 -25.06 5.87 9.68
CA THR A 167 -23.89 5.92 10.56
C THR A 167 -22.61 5.53 9.81
N TYR A 168 -22.67 4.48 8.99
CA TYR A 168 -21.54 4.05 8.15
C TYR A 168 -21.17 5.13 7.12
N ARG A 169 -22.14 5.66 6.35
CA ARG A 169 -21.88 6.74 5.38
C ARG A 169 -21.33 8.01 6.05
N GLY A 170 -21.87 8.36 7.22
CA GLY A 170 -21.41 9.49 8.03
C GLY A 170 -19.97 9.32 8.51
N ARG A 171 -19.62 8.14 9.02
CA ARG A 171 -18.23 7.79 9.39
C ARG A 171 -17.28 7.95 8.22
N THR A 172 -17.62 7.36 7.06
CA THR A 172 -16.79 7.40 5.86
C THR A 172 -16.63 8.84 5.33
N ALA A 173 -17.70 9.64 5.33
CA ALA A 173 -17.63 11.04 4.93
C ALA A 173 -16.77 11.89 5.89
N LEU A 174 -16.84 11.63 7.20
CA LEU A 174 -16.07 12.32 8.23
C LEU A 174 -14.56 12.06 8.09
N ILE A 175 -14.16 10.79 7.92
CA ILE A 175 -12.75 10.42 7.71
C ILE A 175 -12.20 11.10 6.46
N ARG A 176 -12.92 11.03 5.33
CA ARG A 176 -12.52 11.70 4.08
C ARG A 176 -12.36 13.21 4.25
N THR A 177 -13.21 13.84 5.07
CA THR A 177 -13.13 15.29 5.34
C THR A 177 -11.85 15.63 6.09
N ILE A 178 -11.47 14.84 7.10
CA ILE A 178 -10.24 15.03 7.87
C ILE A 178 -8.99 14.88 6.99
N ASP A 179 -8.99 13.90 6.08
CA ASP A 179 -7.86 13.67 5.16
C ASP A 179 -7.66 14.85 4.19
N ARG A 180 -8.74 15.49 3.75
CA ARG A 180 -8.66 16.71 2.91
C ARG A 180 -8.16 17.93 3.69
N LEU A 181 -8.33 17.95 5.01
CA LEU A 181 -7.84 19.01 5.89
C LEU A 181 -6.36 18.86 6.27
N ARG A 182 -5.60 17.92 5.67
CA ARG A 182 -4.18 17.68 5.98
C ARG A 182 -3.29 18.94 5.88
N GLN A 183 -3.60 19.86 4.97
CA GLN A 183 -2.86 21.12 4.80
C GLN A 183 -3.27 22.24 5.79
N HIS A 184 -4.28 22.02 6.63
CA HIS A 184 -4.82 23.01 7.55
C HIS A 184 -4.78 22.51 9.00
N ALA A 185 -3.61 22.59 9.65
CA ALA A 185 -3.34 21.94 10.94
C ALA A 185 -4.34 22.31 12.06
N VAL A 186 -4.66 23.59 12.23
CA VAL A 186 -5.58 24.06 13.29
C VAL A 186 -7.01 23.56 13.07
N ILE A 187 -7.51 23.72 11.85
CA ILE A 187 -8.84 23.23 11.46
C ILE A 187 -8.87 21.71 11.64
N ARG A 188 -7.89 20.99 11.10
CA ARG A 188 -7.77 19.54 11.27
C ARG A 188 -7.80 19.10 12.73
N ALA A 189 -7.15 19.82 13.65
CA ALA A 189 -7.13 19.46 15.07
C ALA A 189 -8.52 19.51 15.72
N VAL A 190 -9.31 20.57 15.46
CA VAL A 190 -10.69 20.71 15.97
C VAL A 190 -11.58 19.60 15.43
N PHE A 191 -11.50 19.35 14.12
CA PHE A 191 -12.30 18.33 13.46
C PHE A 191 -11.87 16.90 13.84
N LEU A 192 -10.58 16.67 14.11
CA LEU A 192 -10.07 15.41 14.66
C LEU A 192 -10.62 15.13 16.05
N LEU A 193 -10.72 16.15 16.92
CA LEU A 193 -11.31 15.99 18.25
C LEU A 193 -12.78 15.57 18.15
N TYR A 194 -13.55 16.26 17.29
CA TYR A 194 -14.94 15.90 17.03
C TYR A 194 -15.07 14.49 16.44
N ALA A 195 -14.19 14.14 15.51
CA ALA A 195 -14.17 12.83 14.91
C ALA A 195 -13.86 11.73 15.93
N LYS A 196 -12.91 11.93 16.86
CA LYS A 196 -12.67 10.97 17.94
C LYS A 196 -13.92 10.72 18.78
N LEU A 197 -14.70 11.75 19.09
CA LEU A 197 -15.98 11.60 19.79
C LEU A 197 -16.99 10.80 18.95
N TYR A 198 -17.22 11.20 17.70
CA TYR A 198 -18.12 10.51 16.77
C TYR A 198 -17.74 9.03 16.61
N LEU A 199 -16.46 8.77 16.37
CA LEU A 199 -15.91 7.42 16.21
C LEU A 199 -16.16 6.61 17.47
N ARG A 200 -15.88 7.15 18.67
CA ARG A 200 -16.10 6.45 19.95
C ARG A 200 -17.56 6.05 20.16
N VAL A 201 -18.51 6.93 19.81
CA VAL A 201 -19.95 6.65 19.93
C VAL A 201 -20.42 5.63 18.88
N SER A 202 -19.94 5.76 17.65
CA SER A 202 -20.31 4.88 16.54
C SER A 202 -19.61 3.52 16.55
N GLN A 203 -18.51 3.32 17.30
CA GLN A 203 -17.74 2.07 17.27
C GLN A 203 -18.56 0.83 17.58
N ALA A 204 -19.40 0.87 18.61
CA ALA A 204 -20.21 -0.28 18.98
C ALA A 204 -21.28 -0.62 17.93
N VAL A 205 -21.74 0.40 17.19
CA VAL A 205 -22.65 0.22 16.05
C VAL A 205 -21.87 -0.41 14.90
N SER A 206 -20.70 0.13 14.56
CA SER A 206 -19.80 -0.38 13.52
C SER A 206 -19.47 -1.86 13.74
N ARG A 207 -18.99 -2.23 14.93
CA ARG A 207 -18.68 -3.64 15.25
C ARG A 207 -19.88 -4.57 15.16
N ARG A 208 -21.08 -4.08 15.48
CA ARG A 208 -22.30 -4.88 15.34
C ARG A 208 -22.67 -5.06 13.87
N GLN A 209 -22.52 -4.01 13.06
CA GLN A 209 -22.75 -4.07 11.62
C GLN A 209 -21.80 -5.04 10.93
N GLU A 210 -20.53 -5.12 11.37
CA GLU A 210 -19.59 -6.13 10.88
C GLU A 210 -20.10 -7.55 11.09
N LEU A 211 -20.52 -7.88 12.32
CA LEU A 211 -21.03 -9.21 12.65
C LEU A 211 -22.35 -9.52 11.92
N GLU A 212 -23.19 -8.50 11.68
CA GLU A 212 -24.42 -8.65 10.91
C GLU A 212 -24.13 -8.87 9.42
N ALA A 213 -23.15 -8.15 8.85
CA ALA A 213 -22.69 -8.34 7.47
C ALA A 213 -22.04 -9.72 7.28
N ASP A 214 -21.25 -10.19 8.26
CA ASP A 214 -20.70 -11.55 8.29
C ASP A 214 -21.81 -12.59 8.33
N ALA A 215 -22.82 -12.40 9.19
CA ALA A 215 -23.95 -13.32 9.27
C ALA A 215 -24.74 -13.37 7.96
N ALA A 216 -24.98 -12.21 7.33
CA ALA A 216 -25.60 -12.15 6.01
C ALA A 216 -24.78 -12.91 4.97
N ALA A 217 -23.47 -12.68 4.91
CA ALA A 217 -22.55 -13.38 4.00
C ALA A 217 -22.55 -14.90 4.22
N VAL A 218 -22.60 -15.35 5.47
CA VAL A 218 -22.76 -16.78 5.80
C VAL A 218 -24.04 -17.34 5.21
N THR A 219 -25.19 -16.67 5.33
CA THR A 219 -26.44 -17.16 4.72
C THR A 219 -26.37 -17.32 3.21
N ILE A 220 -25.43 -16.62 2.55
CA ILE A 220 -25.26 -16.64 1.11
C ILE A 220 -24.28 -17.69 0.64
N ALA A 221 -23.10 -17.74 1.26
CA ALA A 221 -21.97 -18.54 0.79
C ALA A 221 -21.65 -19.74 1.70
N GLY A 222 -22.20 -19.79 2.91
CA GLY A 222 -21.87 -20.79 3.94
C GLY A 222 -20.80 -20.31 4.92
N ARG A 223 -20.65 -21.03 6.04
CA ARG A 223 -19.70 -20.63 7.09
C ARG A 223 -18.25 -20.76 6.64
N ARG A 224 -17.92 -21.87 5.98
CA ARG A 224 -16.56 -22.15 5.55
C ARG A 224 -16.06 -21.12 4.52
N PRO A 225 -16.77 -20.83 3.41
CA PRO A 225 -16.30 -19.81 2.46
C PRO A 225 -16.17 -18.42 3.08
N MET A 226 -17.05 -18.03 4.01
CA MET A 226 -16.91 -16.74 4.70
C MET A 226 -15.66 -16.71 5.60
N GLY A 227 -15.42 -17.76 6.39
CA GLY A 227 -14.24 -17.83 7.24
C GLY A 227 -12.93 -17.90 6.44
N ASP A 228 -12.91 -18.66 5.34
CA ASP A 228 -11.76 -18.77 4.45
C ASP A 228 -11.51 -17.46 3.70
N ALA A 229 -12.57 -16.77 3.26
CA ALA A 229 -12.47 -15.43 2.67
C ALA A 229 -11.81 -14.43 3.61
N LEU A 230 -12.19 -14.37 4.90
CA LEU A 230 -11.58 -13.45 5.86
C LEU A 230 -10.08 -13.70 6.04
N ARG A 231 -9.67 -14.97 6.14
CA ARG A 231 -8.26 -15.35 6.23
C ARG A 231 -7.51 -14.96 4.96
N LYS A 232 -8.08 -15.27 3.80
CA LYS A 232 -7.48 -15.00 2.50
C LYS A 232 -7.40 -13.52 2.18
N VAL A 233 -8.37 -12.68 2.55
CA VAL A 233 -8.29 -11.23 2.40
C VAL A 233 -7.07 -10.68 3.14
N ARG A 234 -6.89 -11.09 4.41
CA ARG A 234 -5.73 -10.69 5.21
C ARG A 234 -4.41 -11.20 4.63
N ALA A 235 -4.35 -12.47 4.21
CA ALA A 235 -3.18 -13.05 3.56
C ALA A 235 -2.84 -12.35 2.24
N SER A 236 -3.86 -12.06 1.42
CA SER A 236 -3.70 -11.41 0.11
C SER A 236 -3.15 -9.99 0.27
N ALA A 237 -3.63 -9.24 1.26
CA ALA A 237 -3.11 -7.89 1.53
C ALA A 237 -1.61 -7.92 1.86
N ALA A 238 -1.19 -8.82 2.77
CA ALA A 238 0.22 -8.96 3.12
C ALA A 238 1.10 -9.44 1.94
N ALA A 239 0.60 -10.41 1.17
CA ALA A 239 1.29 -10.89 -0.03
C ALA A 239 1.43 -9.79 -1.09
N TRP A 240 0.38 -8.98 -1.28
CA TRP A 240 0.38 -7.89 -2.24
C TRP A 240 1.35 -6.78 -1.81
N ASP A 241 1.35 -6.41 -0.53
CA ASP A 241 2.33 -5.46 0.00
C ASP A 241 3.76 -5.96 -0.20
N PHE A 242 4.03 -7.24 0.07
CA PHE A 242 5.34 -7.83 -0.19
C PHE A 242 5.71 -7.81 -1.68
N TYR A 243 4.76 -8.16 -2.56
CA TYR A 243 4.95 -8.14 -4.01
C TYR A 243 5.24 -6.73 -4.56
N LEU A 244 4.50 -5.73 -4.11
CA LEU A 244 4.72 -4.33 -4.48
C LEU A 244 6.11 -3.85 -4.03
N ASN A 245 6.45 -4.12 -2.78
CA ASN A 245 7.67 -3.63 -2.13
C ASN A 245 8.92 -4.47 -2.42
N THR A 246 8.81 -5.64 -3.03
CA THR A 246 9.95 -6.50 -3.37
C THR A 246 10.17 -6.56 -4.87
N HIS A 247 9.11 -6.91 -5.62
CA HIS A 247 9.19 -7.19 -7.04
C HIS A 247 8.87 -5.96 -7.88
N MET A 248 7.71 -5.33 -7.67
CA MET A 248 7.31 -4.21 -8.54
C MET A 248 8.21 -2.98 -8.44
N GLN A 249 8.81 -2.72 -7.28
CA GLN A 249 9.79 -1.65 -7.14
C GLN A 249 11.03 -1.82 -8.05
N MET A 250 11.30 -3.03 -8.57
CA MET A 250 12.42 -3.30 -9.48
C MET A 250 12.15 -2.83 -10.92
N ILE A 251 10.89 -2.56 -11.31
CA ILE A 251 10.53 -2.12 -12.67
C ILE A 251 11.28 -0.85 -13.07
N GLY A 252 11.35 0.13 -12.17
CA GLY A 252 12.02 1.41 -12.40
C GLY A 252 13.53 1.23 -12.63
N PRO A 253 14.29 0.67 -11.66
CA PRO A 253 15.71 0.38 -11.81
C PRO A 253 16.03 -0.52 -13.01
N ALA A 254 15.22 -1.55 -13.26
CA ALA A 254 15.40 -2.43 -14.40
C ALA A 254 15.13 -1.74 -15.75
N LYS A 255 14.37 -0.63 -15.74
CA LYS A 255 13.83 0.01 -16.95
C LYS A 255 13.13 -1.01 -17.86
N ALA A 256 12.40 -1.92 -17.24
CA ALA A 256 11.68 -3.01 -17.88
C ALA A 256 10.46 -3.38 -17.05
N ARG A 257 9.42 -3.91 -17.69
CA ARG A 257 8.18 -4.33 -17.01
C ARG A 257 7.83 -5.77 -17.39
N PRO A 258 7.03 -6.49 -16.59
CA PRO A 258 6.51 -7.78 -17.03
C PRO A 258 5.41 -7.58 -18.08
N ALA A 259 5.12 -8.66 -18.81
CA ALA A 259 3.96 -8.71 -19.71
C ALA A 259 2.66 -8.63 -18.88
N ASP A 260 2.62 -9.40 -17.80
CA ASP A 260 1.48 -9.56 -16.91
C ASP A 260 1.94 -9.48 -15.44
N LEU A 261 1.56 -8.39 -14.77
CA LEU A 261 1.82 -8.13 -13.35
C LEU A 261 1.00 -9.09 -12.49
N PHE A 262 -0.25 -9.33 -12.87
CA PHE A 262 -1.18 -10.12 -12.06
C PHE A 262 -0.82 -11.61 -12.10
N ALA A 263 -0.28 -12.11 -13.21
CA ALA A 263 0.29 -13.45 -13.28
C ALA A 263 1.45 -13.64 -12.29
N GLY A 264 2.34 -12.65 -12.15
CA GLY A 264 3.43 -12.70 -11.17
C GLY A 264 2.93 -12.77 -9.73
N PHE A 265 1.94 -11.97 -9.39
CA PHE A 265 1.30 -12.04 -8.07
C PHE A 265 0.59 -13.38 -7.83
N TYR A 266 -0.11 -13.91 -8.84
CA TYR A 266 -0.74 -15.22 -8.74
C TYR A 266 0.28 -16.31 -8.42
N THR A 267 1.42 -16.33 -9.11
CA THR A 267 2.51 -17.28 -8.83
C THR A 267 3.01 -17.12 -7.40
N LEU A 268 3.36 -15.89 -6.98
CA LEU A 268 3.83 -15.61 -5.62
C LEU A 268 2.87 -16.12 -4.54
N PHE A 269 1.57 -15.84 -4.68
CA PHE A 269 0.58 -16.21 -3.67
C PHE A 269 0.42 -17.73 -3.52
N HIS A 270 0.66 -18.48 -4.59
CA HIS A 270 0.50 -19.94 -4.62
C HIS A 270 1.82 -20.71 -4.40
N GLU A 271 2.93 -20.01 -4.12
CA GLU A 271 4.19 -20.65 -3.74
C GLU A 271 4.09 -21.31 -2.35
N PRO A 272 4.50 -22.58 -2.19
CA PRO A 272 4.40 -23.29 -0.91
C PRO A 272 5.10 -22.60 0.26
N SER A 273 6.27 -22.01 0.01
CA SER A 273 7.05 -21.25 0.99
C SER A 273 6.31 -20.01 1.48
N MET A 274 5.68 -19.27 0.57
CA MET A 274 4.84 -18.11 0.89
C MET A 274 3.64 -18.50 1.77
N GLY A 275 3.03 -19.66 1.55
CA GLY A 275 1.90 -20.14 2.35
C GLY A 275 2.20 -20.19 3.87
N SER A 276 3.42 -20.57 4.24
CA SER A 276 3.87 -20.61 5.64
C SER A 276 4.01 -19.22 6.28
N GLU A 277 4.54 -18.24 5.54
CA GLU A 277 4.69 -16.87 6.02
C GLU A 277 3.33 -16.17 6.13
N LEU A 278 2.45 -16.38 5.15
CA LEU A 278 1.09 -15.85 5.18
C LEU A 278 0.28 -16.45 6.33
N ALA A 279 0.46 -17.73 6.66
CA ALA A 279 -0.17 -18.34 7.83
C ALA A 279 0.28 -17.67 9.14
N LYS A 280 1.56 -17.29 9.28
CA LYS A 280 2.03 -16.51 10.44
C LYS A 280 1.34 -15.14 10.47
N VAL A 281 1.24 -14.45 9.34
CA VAL A 281 0.58 -13.14 9.26
C VAL A 281 -0.89 -13.23 9.64
N VAL A 282 -1.62 -14.24 9.15
CA VAL A 282 -3.05 -14.45 9.46
C VAL A 282 -3.27 -14.74 10.94
N ASN A 283 -2.39 -15.54 11.56
CA ASN A 283 -2.50 -15.93 12.96
C ASN A 283 -1.89 -14.92 13.95
N SER A 284 -1.19 -13.90 13.46
CA SER A 284 -0.59 -12.89 14.32
C SER A 284 -1.67 -12.06 15.05
N PRO A 285 -1.46 -11.70 16.33
CA PRO A 285 -2.40 -10.84 17.05
C PRO A 285 -2.52 -9.49 16.34
N GLU A 286 -3.75 -8.99 16.22
CA GLU A 286 -3.99 -7.62 15.74
C GLU A 286 -3.78 -6.64 16.90
N GLU A 287 -3.05 -5.55 16.64
CA GLU A 287 -3.00 -4.43 17.59
C GLU A 287 -4.42 -3.87 17.77
N ARG A 288 -4.86 -3.76 19.03
CA ARG A 288 -6.21 -3.29 19.34
C ARG A 288 -6.19 -1.81 19.66
N SER A 289 -6.86 -1.02 18.83
CA SER A 289 -7.15 0.38 19.09
C SER A 289 -8.59 0.53 19.61
N PRO A 290 -8.82 1.40 20.61
CA PRO A 290 -10.18 1.82 20.99
C PRO A 290 -10.99 2.44 19.83
N TYR A 291 -10.34 2.76 18.70
CA TYR A 291 -10.94 3.36 17.51
C TYR A 291 -11.10 2.39 16.32
N ASP A 292 -10.78 1.10 16.48
CA ASP A 292 -10.97 0.10 15.44
C ASP A 292 -12.46 -0.02 15.07
N SER A 293 -12.76 0.16 13.77
CA SER A 293 -14.13 0.06 13.24
C SER A 293 -14.69 -1.36 13.26
N HIS A 294 -13.82 -2.36 13.35
CA HIS A 294 -14.15 -3.75 13.09
C HIS A 294 -13.68 -4.60 14.28
N PRO A 295 -14.40 -5.69 14.63
CA PRO A 295 -13.88 -6.71 15.55
C PRO A 295 -12.65 -7.38 14.95
N SER A 296 -11.82 -7.97 15.81
CA SER A 296 -10.65 -8.73 15.37
C SER A 296 -11.03 -9.93 14.51
N LEU A 297 -10.10 -10.40 13.67
CA LEU A 297 -10.31 -11.59 12.85
C LEU A 297 -10.75 -12.80 13.70
N ALA A 298 -10.12 -13.01 14.85
CA ALA A 298 -10.47 -14.09 15.77
C ALA A 298 -11.91 -13.98 16.31
N GLU A 299 -12.36 -12.76 16.66
CA GLU A 299 -13.73 -12.52 17.13
C GLU A 299 -14.76 -12.78 16.03
N ARG A 300 -14.47 -12.38 14.79
CA ARG A 300 -15.35 -12.60 13.62
C ARG A 300 -15.44 -14.09 13.28
N LEU A 301 -14.32 -14.80 13.24
CA LEU A 301 -14.29 -16.25 13.01
C LEU A 301 -15.07 -17.01 14.09
N ALA A 302 -14.87 -16.68 15.36
CA ALA A 302 -15.62 -17.29 16.47
C ALA A 302 -17.13 -16.97 16.43
N ALA A 303 -17.51 -15.80 15.93
CA ALA A 303 -18.91 -15.46 15.71
C ALA A 303 -19.52 -16.27 14.55
N ILE A 304 -18.79 -16.41 13.43
CA ILE A 304 -19.20 -17.19 12.26
C ILE A 304 -19.39 -18.66 12.62
N GLU A 305 -18.48 -19.24 13.41
CA GLU A 305 -18.56 -20.65 13.84
C GLU A 305 -19.87 -20.99 14.58
N ARG A 306 -20.45 -20.02 15.28
CA ARG A 306 -21.70 -20.18 16.05
C ARG A 306 -22.97 -20.01 15.22
N LEU A 307 -22.86 -19.58 13.97
CA LEU A 307 -24.01 -19.43 13.08
C LEU A 307 -24.51 -20.79 12.58
N PRO A 308 -25.80 -20.91 12.20
CA PRO A 308 -26.29 -22.11 11.54
C PRO A 308 -25.64 -22.28 10.16
N GLU A 309 -25.37 -23.53 9.76
CA GLU A 309 -24.92 -23.83 8.40
C GLU A 309 -26.11 -23.76 7.43
N PRO A 310 -26.10 -22.88 6.43
CA PRO A 310 -27.17 -22.82 5.44
C PRO A 310 -26.99 -23.89 4.35
N SER A 311 -28.10 -24.30 3.75
CA SER A 311 -28.08 -25.13 2.54
C SER A 311 -27.80 -24.24 1.32
N VAL A 312 -26.53 -24.20 0.91
CA VAL A 312 -26.05 -23.45 -0.26
C VAL A 312 -25.32 -24.42 -1.18
N ARG A 313 -25.52 -24.30 -2.49
CA ARG A 313 -24.76 -25.06 -3.48
C ARG A 313 -23.34 -24.48 -3.59
N PRO A 314 -22.28 -25.24 -3.31
CA PRO A 314 -20.92 -24.74 -3.42
C PRO A 314 -20.54 -24.42 -4.88
N ASP A 315 -19.81 -23.33 -5.07
CA ASP A 315 -19.11 -22.92 -6.28
C ASP A 315 -17.61 -22.75 -5.99
N PRO A 316 -16.82 -23.85 -6.11
CA PRO A 316 -15.39 -23.83 -5.81
C PRO A 316 -14.55 -23.28 -6.96
N ARG A 317 -15.15 -22.84 -8.07
CA ARG A 317 -14.41 -22.27 -9.21
C ARG A 317 -13.59 -21.06 -8.72
N PRO A 318 -12.45 -20.74 -9.35
CA PRO A 318 -11.73 -19.49 -9.06
C PRO A 318 -12.67 -18.28 -9.24
N ALA A 319 -12.53 -17.26 -8.42
CA ALA A 319 -13.35 -16.05 -8.51
C ALA A 319 -13.22 -15.35 -9.87
N LEU A 320 -12.08 -15.49 -10.54
CA LEU A 320 -11.89 -15.07 -11.93
C LEU A 320 -12.93 -15.63 -12.90
N ALA A 321 -13.55 -16.77 -12.62
CA ALA A 321 -14.61 -17.34 -13.46
C ALA A 321 -15.88 -16.46 -13.51
N LEU A 322 -16.00 -15.44 -12.65
CA LEU A 322 -17.07 -14.44 -12.74
C LEU A 322 -16.79 -13.36 -13.81
N LEU A 323 -15.59 -13.34 -14.40
CA LEU A 323 -15.22 -12.46 -15.49
C LEU A 323 -15.37 -13.20 -16.83
N ALA A 324 -15.86 -12.51 -17.86
CA ALA A 324 -16.05 -13.05 -19.19
C ALA A 324 -14.71 -13.39 -19.87
N ASP A 325 -13.72 -12.51 -19.71
CA ASP A 325 -12.34 -12.71 -20.16
C ASP A 325 -11.38 -12.23 -19.06
N PRO A 326 -10.98 -13.14 -18.14
CA PRO A 326 -10.14 -12.78 -17.01
C PRO A 326 -8.80 -12.17 -17.41
N GLN A 327 -8.21 -12.63 -18.52
CA GLN A 327 -6.92 -12.14 -18.97
C GLN A 327 -7.03 -10.71 -19.51
N ARG A 328 -8.05 -10.44 -20.33
CA ARG A 328 -8.30 -9.08 -20.83
C ARG A 328 -8.63 -8.11 -19.69
N ALA A 329 -9.46 -8.54 -18.75
CA ALA A 329 -9.82 -7.77 -17.57
C ALA A 329 -8.58 -7.42 -16.72
N ALA A 330 -7.70 -8.40 -16.50
CA ALA A 330 -6.42 -8.22 -15.81
C ALA A 330 -5.52 -7.22 -16.54
N LEU A 331 -5.29 -7.39 -17.85
CA LEU A 331 -4.42 -6.49 -18.62
C LEU A 331 -4.96 -5.05 -18.70
N HIS A 332 -6.26 -4.87 -18.86
CA HIS A 332 -6.91 -3.54 -18.83
C HIS A 332 -6.75 -2.89 -17.44
N THR A 333 -6.95 -3.65 -16.37
CA THR A 333 -6.80 -3.15 -15.00
C THR A 333 -5.34 -2.79 -14.71
N GLN A 334 -4.38 -3.60 -15.17
CA GLN A 334 -2.95 -3.32 -15.07
C GLN A 334 -2.57 -2.01 -15.76
N ALA A 335 -3.13 -1.73 -16.94
CA ALA A 335 -2.87 -0.49 -17.66
C ALA A 335 -3.32 0.75 -16.87
N SER A 336 -4.32 0.63 -15.99
CA SER A 336 -4.74 1.73 -15.10
C SER A 336 -3.77 2.00 -13.94
N MET A 337 -2.88 1.05 -13.62
CA MET A 337 -1.89 1.17 -12.55
C MET A 337 -0.56 1.77 -13.03
N LEU A 338 -0.22 1.60 -14.31
CA LEU A 338 1.07 2.02 -14.87
C LEU A 338 0.99 3.41 -15.51
N THR A 339 2.06 4.19 -15.39
CA THR A 339 2.20 5.46 -16.12
C THR A 339 2.39 5.19 -17.61
N ALA A 340 2.08 6.19 -18.45
CA ALA A 340 2.33 6.10 -19.90
C ALA A 340 3.81 5.85 -20.24
N GLU A 341 4.74 6.31 -19.39
CA GLU A 341 6.17 6.01 -19.50
C GLU A 341 6.46 4.55 -19.17
N ALA A 342 5.93 4.04 -18.06
CA ALA A 342 6.11 2.64 -17.66
C ALA A 342 5.56 1.67 -18.72
N LEU A 343 4.43 1.98 -19.35
CA LEU A 343 3.85 1.17 -20.42
C LEU A 343 4.76 1.03 -21.66
N ARG A 344 5.64 2.01 -21.91
CA ARG A 344 6.60 2.00 -23.03
C ARG A 344 7.90 1.24 -22.73
N LEU A 345 8.12 0.82 -21.49
CA LEU A 345 9.29 0.02 -21.13
C LEU A 345 9.25 -1.33 -21.86
N PRO A 346 10.43 -1.89 -22.23
CA PRO A 346 10.51 -3.22 -22.78
C PRO A 346 9.94 -4.26 -21.81
N THR A 347 9.36 -5.31 -22.38
CA THR A 347 8.85 -6.44 -21.63
C THR A 347 9.97 -7.44 -21.35
N LEU A 348 10.16 -7.82 -20.10
CA LEU A 348 11.08 -8.89 -19.66
C LEU A 348 10.36 -9.84 -18.70
N ASP A 349 10.96 -10.99 -18.42
CA ASP A 349 10.46 -11.88 -17.36
C ASP A 349 10.84 -11.35 -15.95
N TRP A 350 10.18 -11.89 -14.93
CA TRP A 350 10.42 -11.47 -13.55
C TRP A 350 11.86 -11.72 -13.06
N PRO A 351 12.48 -12.88 -13.32
CA PRO A 351 13.89 -13.09 -13.01
C PRO A 351 14.82 -12.02 -13.59
N GLN A 352 14.69 -11.69 -14.87
CA GLN A 352 15.50 -10.66 -15.54
C GLN A 352 15.23 -9.27 -14.97
N ILE A 353 13.97 -8.92 -14.69
CA ILE A 353 13.61 -7.64 -14.07
C ILE A 353 14.26 -7.49 -12.70
N VAL A 354 14.18 -8.53 -11.86
CA VAL A 354 14.75 -8.48 -10.52
C VAL A 354 16.27 -8.45 -10.56
N GLU A 355 16.91 -9.29 -11.38
CA GLU A 355 18.38 -9.32 -11.51
C GLU A 355 18.91 -7.98 -12.01
N ARG A 356 18.34 -7.44 -13.10
CA ARG A 356 18.72 -6.15 -13.67
C ARG A 356 18.39 -4.98 -12.73
N GLY A 357 17.25 -5.05 -12.06
CA GLY A 357 16.78 -4.04 -11.11
C GLY A 357 17.70 -3.93 -9.90
N LEU A 358 18.04 -5.07 -9.29
CA LEU A 358 18.96 -5.15 -8.16
C LEU A 358 20.37 -4.73 -8.56
N TRP A 359 20.88 -5.18 -9.71
CA TRP A 359 22.14 -4.70 -10.25
C TRP A 359 22.17 -3.17 -10.35
N SER A 360 21.15 -2.56 -10.96
CA SER A 360 21.09 -1.12 -11.14
C SER A 360 20.97 -0.36 -9.82
N ALA A 361 20.06 -0.78 -8.94
CA ALA A 361 19.73 -0.07 -7.69
C ALA A 361 20.74 -0.33 -6.55
N SER A 362 21.38 -1.49 -6.52
CA SER A 362 22.26 -1.89 -5.43
C SER A 362 23.73 -1.74 -5.79
N ASN A 363 24.16 -2.22 -6.96
CA ASN A 363 25.59 -2.35 -7.27
C ASN A 363 26.11 -1.28 -8.20
N SER A 364 25.42 -0.99 -9.31
CA SER A 364 25.92 -0.09 -10.34
C SER A 364 26.09 1.34 -9.83
N GLU A 365 25.12 1.85 -9.06
CA GLU A 365 25.21 3.18 -8.45
C GLU A 365 26.30 3.22 -7.36
N ALA A 366 26.32 2.23 -6.46
CA ALA A 366 27.33 2.14 -5.41
C ALA A 366 28.76 2.06 -5.98
N MET A 367 28.96 1.23 -7.01
CA MET A 367 30.23 1.08 -7.70
C MET A 367 30.69 2.39 -8.33
N LYS A 368 29.80 3.10 -9.05
CA LYS A 368 30.12 4.41 -9.61
C LYS A 368 30.52 5.41 -8.52
N ASP A 369 29.71 5.53 -7.47
CA ASP A 369 29.86 6.58 -6.46
C ASP A 369 31.05 6.34 -5.53
N VAL A 370 31.30 5.09 -5.12
CA VAL A 370 32.46 4.73 -4.28
C VAL A 370 33.77 4.99 -5.02
N PHE A 371 33.87 4.59 -6.29
CA PHE A 371 35.07 4.84 -7.08
C PHE A 371 35.30 6.34 -7.28
N ASN A 372 34.25 7.11 -7.60
CA ASN A 372 34.36 8.56 -7.72
C ASN A 372 34.78 9.22 -6.40
N ALA A 373 34.17 8.83 -5.28
CA ALA A 373 34.50 9.37 -3.97
C ALA A 373 35.94 9.04 -3.54
N ALA A 374 36.39 7.80 -3.75
CA ALA A 374 37.76 7.38 -3.47
C ALA A 374 38.78 8.10 -4.38
N GLY A 375 38.46 8.26 -5.68
CA GLY A 375 39.28 9.01 -6.62
C GLY A 375 39.49 10.46 -6.18
N HIS A 376 38.44 11.11 -5.69
CA HIS A 376 38.54 12.46 -5.13
C HIS A 376 39.36 12.53 -3.84
N LEU A 377 39.33 11.51 -2.98
CA LEU A 377 40.12 11.48 -1.74
C LEU A 377 41.60 11.20 -2.00
N ALA A 378 41.90 10.41 -3.03
CA ALA A 378 43.26 10.03 -3.42
C ALA A 378 43.85 10.91 -4.53
N ASP A 379 43.17 11.99 -4.92
CA ASP A 379 43.54 12.91 -6.01
C ASP A 379 43.93 12.19 -7.32
N THR A 380 43.10 11.24 -7.75
CA THR A 380 43.31 10.45 -8.97
C THR A 380 42.08 10.46 -9.86
N GLY A 381 42.30 10.70 -11.16
CA GLY A 381 41.27 10.58 -12.20
C GLY A 381 41.00 9.15 -12.64
N ARG A 382 41.75 8.16 -12.13
CA ARG A 382 41.61 6.73 -12.46
C ARG A 382 41.59 5.89 -11.19
N PRO A 383 40.51 5.96 -10.39
CA PRO A 383 40.39 5.16 -9.18
C PRO A 383 40.30 3.66 -9.52
N THR A 384 40.99 2.84 -8.74
CA THR A 384 40.98 1.38 -8.78
C THR A 384 40.52 0.81 -7.44
N VAL A 385 40.34 -0.51 -7.34
CA VAL A 385 40.12 -1.19 -6.04
C VAL A 385 41.22 -0.82 -5.03
N ASP A 386 42.48 -0.77 -5.46
CA ASP A 386 43.61 -0.32 -4.62
C ASP A 386 43.41 1.09 -4.05
N THR A 387 42.81 1.99 -4.83
CA THR A 387 42.53 3.37 -4.38
C THR A 387 41.58 3.35 -3.19
N ILE A 388 40.54 2.53 -3.23
CA ILE A 388 39.57 2.38 -2.14
C ILE A 388 40.24 1.74 -0.92
N LEU A 389 41.02 0.67 -1.13
CA LEU A 389 41.75 -0.01 -0.04
C LEU A 389 42.72 0.94 0.67
N ARG A 390 43.47 1.77 -0.06
CA ARG A 390 44.36 2.77 0.54
C ARG A 390 43.62 3.84 1.33
N VAL A 391 42.46 4.29 0.85
CA VAL A 391 41.61 5.23 1.60
C VAL A 391 41.18 4.60 2.93
N LEU A 392 40.75 3.35 2.94
CA LEU A 392 40.36 2.64 4.17
C LEU A 392 41.56 2.41 5.10
N ALA A 393 42.71 1.98 4.55
CA ALA A 393 43.93 1.75 5.32
C ALA A 393 44.49 3.02 5.96
N GLY A 394 44.26 4.17 5.32
CA GLY A 394 44.60 5.49 5.86
C GLY A 394 43.62 6.04 6.90
N GLY A 395 42.57 5.30 7.28
CA GLY A 395 41.53 5.77 8.19
C GLY A 395 40.52 6.72 7.56
N GLY A 396 40.47 6.81 6.23
CA GLY A 396 39.61 7.73 5.47
C GLY A 396 38.14 7.32 5.35
N ALA A 397 37.68 6.37 6.17
CA ALA A 397 36.28 5.91 6.14
C ALA A 397 35.29 7.06 6.46
N GLY A 398 35.64 7.94 7.40
CA GLY A 398 34.82 9.11 7.75
C GLY A 398 34.61 10.05 6.55
N ASP A 399 35.69 10.39 5.85
CA ASP A 399 35.65 11.27 4.68
C ASP A 399 34.93 10.62 3.49
N LEU A 400 35.14 9.32 3.29
CA LEU A 400 34.41 8.55 2.30
C LEU A 400 32.90 8.58 2.60
N GLY A 401 32.51 8.38 3.85
CA GLY A 401 31.12 8.48 4.29
C GLY A 401 30.52 9.88 4.10
N ALA A 402 31.28 10.94 4.38
CA ALA A 402 30.84 12.32 4.14
C ALA A 402 30.58 12.58 2.65
N ARG A 403 31.46 12.09 1.75
CA ARG A 403 31.27 12.20 0.30
C ARG A 403 30.07 11.39 -0.20
N LEU A 404 29.88 10.17 0.29
CA LEU A 404 28.71 9.36 -0.05
C LEU A 404 27.40 10.05 0.34
N ARG A 405 27.36 10.74 1.50
CA ARG A 405 26.18 11.55 1.88
C ARG A 405 25.93 12.74 0.95
N MET A 406 26.98 13.39 0.45
CA MET A 406 26.84 14.44 -0.58
C MET A 406 26.25 13.87 -1.89
N MET A 407 26.44 12.58 -2.15
CA MET A 407 25.84 11.84 -3.27
C MET A 407 24.46 11.24 -2.91
N ASN A 408 23.82 11.71 -1.84
CA ASN A 408 22.50 11.29 -1.34
C ASN A 408 22.38 9.88 -0.75
N TRP A 409 23.48 9.21 -0.45
CA TRP A 409 23.43 7.96 0.31
C TRP A 409 23.01 8.23 1.77
N ARG A 410 22.02 7.49 2.26
CA ARG A 410 21.42 7.68 3.61
C ARG A 410 21.93 6.65 4.61
N GLY A 411 22.21 7.11 5.83
CA GLY A 411 22.58 6.28 6.98
C GLY A 411 23.12 7.15 8.12
N ASP A 412 22.63 6.92 9.33
CA ASP A 412 23.02 7.69 10.52
C ASP A 412 24.40 7.24 11.02
N ASP A 413 24.66 5.93 11.02
CA ASP A 413 25.98 5.37 11.31
C ASP A 413 26.90 5.47 10.07
N THR A 414 27.99 6.23 10.20
CA THR A 414 28.94 6.46 9.09
C THR A 414 29.68 5.17 8.72
N PRO A 415 30.31 4.46 9.68
CA PRO A 415 30.83 3.12 9.44
C PRO A 415 29.88 2.16 8.72
N GLU A 416 28.60 2.08 9.11
CA GLU A 416 27.63 1.17 8.48
C GLU A 416 27.30 1.61 7.06
N LEU A 417 27.12 2.91 6.85
CA LEU A 417 26.91 3.49 5.53
C LEU A 417 28.06 3.12 4.58
N VAL A 418 29.30 3.37 5.00
CA VAL A 418 30.49 3.10 4.18
C VAL A 418 30.61 1.61 3.92
N ALA A 419 30.49 0.76 4.95
CA ALA A 419 30.61 -0.67 4.81
C ALA A 419 29.61 -1.23 3.80
N ARG A 420 28.33 -0.84 3.90
CA ARG A 420 27.27 -1.31 3.01
C ARG A 420 27.47 -0.85 1.57
N VAL A 421 27.82 0.42 1.34
CA VAL A 421 27.96 0.95 -0.03
C VAL A 421 29.24 0.42 -0.69
N VAL A 422 30.34 0.31 0.05
CA VAL A 422 31.60 -0.27 -0.45
C VAL A 422 31.45 -1.78 -0.72
N ALA A 423 30.75 -2.53 0.14
CA ALA A 423 30.44 -3.94 -0.12
C ALA A 423 29.65 -4.11 -1.43
N ARG A 424 28.59 -3.32 -1.62
CA ARG A 424 27.80 -3.32 -2.87
C ARG A 424 28.61 -2.97 -4.11
N ALA A 425 29.57 -2.06 -3.99
CA ALA A 425 30.49 -1.71 -5.07
C ALA A 425 31.38 -2.90 -5.46
N PHE A 426 31.94 -3.60 -4.47
CA PHE A 426 32.77 -4.78 -4.71
C PHE A 426 31.97 -5.99 -5.20
N GLU A 427 30.80 -6.25 -4.64
CA GLU A 427 29.83 -7.23 -5.17
C GLU A 427 29.50 -6.92 -6.63
N GLY A 428 29.40 -5.63 -6.98
CA GLY A 428 29.21 -5.19 -8.35
C GLY A 428 30.33 -5.66 -9.29
N LEU A 429 31.59 -5.57 -8.85
CA LEU A 429 32.72 -6.08 -9.62
C LEU A 429 32.68 -7.61 -9.77
N ILE A 430 32.22 -8.33 -8.74
CA ILE A 430 32.06 -9.80 -8.79
C ILE A 430 31.01 -10.19 -9.82
N ILE A 431 29.90 -9.44 -9.90
CA ILE A 431 28.87 -9.62 -10.93
C ILE A 431 29.44 -9.32 -12.32
N GLN A 432 30.18 -8.21 -12.51
CA GLN A 432 30.81 -7.88 -13.79
C GLN A 432 31.83 -8.93 -14.24
N ALA A 433 32.51 -9.58 -13.30
CA ALA A 433 33.42 -10.68 -13.57
C ALA A 433 32.70 -12.01 -13.90
N GLY A 434 31.36 -12.03 -13.88
CA GLY A 434 30.54 -13.23 -14.13
C GLY A 434 30.71 -14.32 -13.07
N ARG A 435 31.04 -13.93 -11.84
CA ARG A 435 31.32 -14.85 -10.72
C ARG A 435 30.15 -14.97 -9.74
N ALA A 436 29.24 -14.00 -9.73
CA ALA A 436 28.01 -14.05 -8.96
C ALA A 436 26.85 -13.44 -9.75
N ARG A 437 25.63 -13.82 -9.41
CA ARG A 437 24.39 -13.24 -9.93
C ARG A 437 23.29 -13.23 -8.87
N TYR A 438 22.31 -12.36 -9.04
CA TYR A 438 21.12 -12.40 -8.20
C TYR A 438 20.27 -13.61 -8.58
N VAL A 439 19.89 -14.41 -7.59
CA VAL A 439 18.98 -15.53 -7.78
C VAL A 439 17.59 -15.12 -7.34
N PHE A 440 16.68 -15.10 -8.32
CA PHE A 440 15.28 -14.75 -8.14
C PHE A 440 14.56 -15.73 -7.20
N SER A 441 13.70 -15.19 -6.35
CA SER A 441 12.74 -15.94 -5.54
C SER A 441 11.43 -15.18 -5.47
N TRP A 442 10.33 -15.92 -5.46
CA TRP A 442 9.00 -15.36 -5.24
C TRP A 442 8.72 -15.11 -3.77
N SER A 443 9.24 -15.96 -2.88
CA SER A 443 8.92 -15.92 -1.45
C SER A 443 9.98 -15.27 -0.58
N GLU A 444 11.18 -15.09 -1.11
CA GLU A 444 12.32 -14.54 -0.39
C GLU A 444 12.91 -13.36 -1.17
N LEU A 445 13.66 -12.50 -0.48
CA LEU A 445 14.47 -11.50 -1.16
C LEU A 445 15.52 -12.20 -2.03
N ALA A 446 15.67 -11.74 -3.26
CA ALA A 446 16.70 -12.29 -4.15
C ALA A 446 18.08 -12.05 -3.55
N LYS A 447 18.89 -13.12 -3.53
CA LYS A 447 20.22 -13.13 -2.92
C LYS A 447 21.28 -13.19 -4.00
N LEU A 448 22.40 -12.53 -3.73
CA LEU A 448 23.59 -12.66 -4.58
C LEU A 448 24.22 -14.03 -4.31
N ARG A 449 24.35 -14.85 -5.34
CA ARG A 449 24.95 -16.19 -5.21
C ARG A 449 26.04 -16.39 -6.26
N ASP A 450 27.04 -17.17 -5.89
CA ASP A 450 28.09 -17.59 -6.80
C ASP A 450 27.63 -18.72 -7.73
N ARG A 451 28.56 -19.26 -8.52
CA ARG A 451 28.30 -20.36 -9.47
C ARG A 451 27.95 -21.68 -8.79
N ASP A 452 28.41 -21.89 -7.56
CA ASP A 452 28.17 -23.09 -6.76
C ASP A 452 26.88 -22.95 -5.91
N GLY A 453 26.24 -21.78 -5.96
CA GLY A 453 24.99 -21.47 -5.27
C GLY A 453 25.18 -20.97 -3.83
N ALA A 454 26.41 -20.71 -3.40
CA ALA A 454 26.72 -20.12 -2.10
C ALA A 454 26.41 -18.62 -2.10
N GLU A 455 25.89 -18.13 -0.98
CA GLU A 455 25.55 -16.72 -0.81
C GLU A 455 26.83 -15.86 -0.74
N VAL A 456 26.83 -14.76 -1.50
CA VAL A 456 27.92 -13.78 -1.52
C VAL A 456 27.49 -12.57 -0.71
N ASP A 457 28.12 -12.38 0.44
CA ASP A 457 27.94 -11.21 1.31
C ASP A 457 29.31 -10.67 1.72
N LEU A 458 29.67 -9.50 1.19
CA LEU A 458 30.92 -8.82 1.55
C LEU A 458 30.76 -7.83 2.70
N ALA A 459 29.55 -7.56 3.17
CA ALA A 459 29.29 -6.52 4.17
C ALA A 459 30.05 -6.76 5.48
N PRO A 460 30.13 -7.97 6.06
CA PRO A 460 30.91 -8.21 7.28
C PRO A 460 32.42 -7.97 7.09
N LEU A 461 32.95 -8.36 5.94
CA LEU A 461 34.38 -8.22 5.62
C LEU A 461 34.76 -6.75 5.43
N VAL A 462 33.93 -6.00 4.69
CA VAL A 462 34.13 -4.57 4.50
C VAL A 462 33.92 -3.82 5.82
N ARG A 463 32.91 -4.18 6.62
CA ARG A 463 32.68 -3.57 7.94
C ARG A 463 33.91 -3.70 8.85
N SER A 464 34.53 -4.87 8.87
CA SER A 464 35.76 -5.10 9.64
C SER A 464 36.90 -4.16 9.22
N ALA A 465 37.06 -3.91 7.91
CA ALA A 465 38.07 -3.00 7.37
C ALA A 465 37.74 -1.51 7.58
N VAL A 466 36.45 -1.17 7.69
CA VAL A 466 35.98 0.18 8.02
C VAL A 466 36.20 0.49 9.50
N ASP A 467 35.96 -0.49 10.38
CA ASP A 467 36.12 -0.33 11.83
C ASP A 467 37.59 -0.36 12.27
N ASP A 468 38.44 -1.17 11.62
CA ASP A 468 39.87 -1.28 11.91
C ASP A 468 40.70 -1.28 10.61
N PRO A 469 41.48 -0.22 10.32
CA PRO A 469 42.34 -0.14 9.15
C PRO A 469 43.33 -1.31 9.01
N ARG A 470 43.68 -1.99 10.11
CA ARG A 470 44.55 -3.18 10.08
C ARG A 470 43.90 -4.38 9.39
N GLN A 471 42.57 -4.39 9.28
CA GLN A 471 41.82 -5.46 8.62
C GLN A 471 41.66 -5.27 7.11
N VAL A 472 42.21 -4.18 6.53
CA VAL A 472 42.15 -3.94 5.08
C VAL A 472 42.87 -5.03 4.29
N ASN A 473 43.94 -5.62 4.83
CA ASN A 473 44.61 -6.76 4.18
C ASN A 473 43.70 -8.00 4.12
N ALA A 474 42.90 -8.27 5.15
CA ALA A 474 41.93 -9.37 5.12
C ALA A 474 40.83 -9.13 4.06
N LEU A 475 40.39 -7.87 3.90
CA LEU A 475 39.48 -7.47 2.83
C LEU A 475 40.13 -7.67 1.44
N HIS A 476 41.36 -7.22 1.25
CA HIS A 476 42.14 -7.44 0.03
C HIS A 476 42.18 -8.94 -0.33
N ASP A 477 42.56 -9.80 0.62
CA ASP A 477 42.67 -11.24 0.39
C ASP A 477 41.31 -11.88 0.08
N GLY A 478 40.24 -11.37 0.70
CA GLY A 478 38.87 -11.77 0.37
C GLY A 478 38.48 -11.42 -1.05
N LEU A 479 38.77 -10.20 -1.50
CA LEU A 479 38.52 -9.76 -2.88
C LEU A 479 39.31 -10.58 -3.90
N MET A 480 40.57 -10.91 -3.58
CA MET A 480 41.41 -11.76 -4.43
C MET A 480 40.83 -13.18 -4.61
N ARG A 481 40.20 -13.77 -3.59
CA ARG A 481 39.48 -15.06 -3.74
C ARG A 481 38.33 -14.97 -4.74
N TRP A 482 37.67 -13.82 -4.79
CA TRP A 482 36.67 -13.49 -5.81
C TRP A 482 37.27 -13.03 -7.14
N GLY A 483 38.60 -13.06 -7.30
CA GLY A 483 39.30 -12.64 -8.51
C GLY A 483 39.21 -11.15 -8.81
N ILE A 484 38.91 -10.35 -7.78
CA ILE A 484 38.94 -8.90 -7.84
C ILE A 484 40.33 -8.45 -7.43
N THR A 485 41.10 -7.94 -8.40
CA THR A 485 42.48 -7.51 -8.20
C THR A 485 42.56 -6.05 -7.76
N PRO A 486 43.68 -5.59 -7.17
CA PRO A 486 43.87 -4.17 -6.85
C PRO A 486 43.78 -3.23 -8.07
N ALA A 487 44.07 -3.74 -9.26
CA ALA A 487 43.96 -3.02 -10.53
C ALA A 487 42.54 -3.03 -11.13
N SER A 488 41.60 -3.77 -10.53
CA SER A 488 40.23 -3.85 -11.02
C SER A 488 39.55 -2.48 -10.99
N VAL A 489 38.79 -2.19 -12.05
CA VAL A 489 38.00 -0.98 -12.25
C VAL A 489 36.60 -1.36 -12.70
N PRO A 490 35.59 -0.49 -12.52
CA PRO A 490 34.27 -0.70 -13.09
C PRO A 490 34.38 -0.81 -14.62
N GLY A 491 33.91 -1.93 -15.18
CA GLY A 491 33.86 -2.11 -16.64
C GLY A 491 32.70 -1.32 -17.28
N ALA A 492 32.77 -1.10 -18.60
CA ALA A 492 31.59 -0.74 -19.39
C ALA A 492 30.63 -1.95 -19.37
N ALA A 493 29.51 -1.82 -18.65
CA ALA A 493 28.65 -2.95 -18.30
C ALA A 493 28.18 -3.73 -19.55
N PRO A 494 28.39 -5.06 -19.64
CA PRO A 494 27.44 -5.89 -20.33
C PRO A 494 26.16 -5.90 -19.49
N LEU A 495 25.03 -5.48 -20.07
CA LEU A 495 23.73 -5.77 -19.45
C LEU A 495 23.65 -7.30 -19.28
N PRO A 496 23.28 -7.84 -18.11
CA PRO A 496 22.85 -9.23 -18.06
C PRO A 496 21.72 -9.39 -19.08
N GLY A 497 21.90 -10.37 -19.99
CA GLY A 497 21.02 -10.62 -21.13
C GLY A 497 19.66 -11.18 -20.76
#